data_AF-A0A958MPV8-F1
#
_entry.id   AF-A0A958MPV8-F1
#
_cell.length_a   1.000
_cell.length_b   1.000
_cell.length_c   1.000
_cell.angle_alpha   90.00
_cell.angle_beta   90.00
_cell.angle_gamma   90.00
#
_symmetry.space_group_name_H-M   'P 1'
#
loop_
_entity.id
_entity.type
_entity.pdbx_description
1 polymer ?
#
loop_
_entity_poly.entity_id
_entity_poly.type
_entity_poly.pdbx_seq_one_letter_code
_entity_poly.pdbx_strand_id
1 'polypeptide(L)'
;MNTENQATDVQTPDGRPEIKRGGWLTAFLILMFIANPLTAIGYFLFPSALVAAFPKATEGMVIGLGMMATLNTVFAAGIWFWKKWGVYGFYASAGVALLVNLYIGLSLFQSITGLLGPVIIYLLTRSRWARFK
;
A
#
# COMPACT_ATOMS: atom_id res chain seq x y z
N MET A 1 45.18 -11.72 20.69
CA MET A 1 44.41 -10.92 19.72
C MET A 1 43.65 -11.89 18.84
N ASN A 2 42.32 -11.81 18.84
CA ASN A 2 41.43 -12.19 17.74
C ASN A 2 40.07 -11.54 18.04
N THR A 3 40.03 -10.24 17.72
CA THR A 3 38.88 -9.34 17.81
C THR A 3 38.28 -9.20 16.42
N GLU A 4 37.56 -10.21 15.94
CA GLU A 4 36.76 -10.07 14.73
C GLU A 4 35.38 -10.73 14.89
N ASN A 5 34.37 -9.85 14.86
CA ASN A 5 33.01 -10.14 14.38
C ASN A 5 32.08 -10.99 15.25
N GLN A 6 31.92 -10.57 16.51
CA GLN A 6 30.63 -10.64 17.19
C GLN A 6 29.75 -9.50 16.68
N ALA A 7 29.24 -9.62 15.45
CA ALA A 7 28.20 -8.73 14.95
C ALA A 7 26.93 -9.00 15.78
N THR A 8 26.77 -8.17 16.81
CA THR A 8 25.61 -7.95 17.67
C THR A 8 24.27 -8.39 17.07
N ASP A 9 23.91 -9.65 17.30
CA ASP A 9 22.52 -10.05 17.44
C ASP A 9 22.03 -9.43 18.75
N VAL A 10 21.43 -8.24 18.65
CA VAL A 10 20.80 -7.56 19.80
C VAL A 10 19.60 -8.41 20.19
N GLN A 11 19.83 -9.39 21.07
CA GLN A 11 18.78 -10.16 21.69
C GLN A 11 18.10 -9.27 22.73
N THR A 12 16.77 -9.13 22.65
CA THR A 12 15.98 -8.53 23.73
C THR A 12 16.25 -9.30 25.03
N PRO A 13 16.10 -8.69 26.23
CA PRO A 13 16.41 -9.34 27.52
C PRO A 13 15.69 -10.68 27.76
N ASP A 14 14.67 -11.00 26.96
CA ASP A 14 13.89 -12.22 26.99
C ASP A 14 14.25 -13.25 25.88
N GLY A 15 15.36 -13.04 25.16
CA GLY A 15 15.84 -13.96 24.12
C GLY A 15 15.00 -13.98 22.84
N ARG A 16 14.02 -13.09 22.68
CA ARG A 16 13.28 -12.96 21.42
C ARG A 16 14.14 -12.19 20.39
N PRO A 17 14.13 -12.60 19.12
CA PRO A 17 14.82 -11.85 18.07
C PRO A 17 14.19 -10.46 17.95
N GLU A 18 14.99 -9.40 18.07
CA GLU A 18 14.55 -8.02 17.89
C GLU A 18 14.08 -7.85 16.44
N ILE A 19 12.78 -7.59 16.24
CA ILE A 19 12.22 -7.45 14.90
C ILE A 19 12.65 -6.11 14.31
N LYS A 20 13.80 -6.08 13.65
CA LYS A 20 14.24 -4.91 12.87
C LYS A 20 13.37 -4.76 11.63
N ARG A 21 12.50 -3.73 11.65
CA ARG A 21 11.79 -3.23 10.46
C ARG A 21 12.79 -2.55 9.53
N GLY A 22 12.69 -2.81 8.23
CA GLY A 22 13.50 -2.09 7.26
C GLY A 22 12.96 -0.71 7.01
N GLY A 23 13.86 0.29 7.02
CA GLY A 23 13.52 1.69 6.78
C GLY A 23 12.68 1.92 5.52
N TRP A 24 12.98 1.21 4.43
CA TRP A 24 12.23 1.30 3.17
C TRP A 24 10.75 0.89 3.29
N LEU A 25 10.46 -0.19 4.03
CA LEU A 25 9.08 -0.62 4.25
C LEU A 25 8.34 0.39 5.12
N THR A 26 8.99 0.88 6.18
CA THR A 26 8.42 1.91 7.05
C THR A 26 8.13 3.20 6.28
N ALA A 27 9.09 3.70 5.49
CA ALA A 27 8.93 4.91 4.69
C ALA A 27 7.79 4.76 3.67
N PHE A 28 7.71 3.62 2.98
CA PHE A 28 6.63 3.36 2.04
C PHE A 28 5.26 3.29 2.72
N LEU A 29 5.16 2.66 3.89
CA LEU A 29 3.90 2.60 4.64
C LEU A 29 3.47 3.97 5.18
N ILE A 30 4.40 4.80 5.63
CA ILE A 30 4.12 6.19 6.01
C ILE A 30 3.57 6.96 4.80
N LEU A 31 4.19 6.81 3.63
CA LEU A 31 3.67 7.39 2.40
C LEU A 31 2.24 6.91 2.12
N MET A 32 1.95 5.63 2.27
CA MET A 32 0.59 5.08 2.08
C MET A 32 -0.42 5.68 3.08
N PHE A 33 -0.02 5.86 4.34
CA PHE A 33 -0.86 6.48 5.37
C PHE A 33 -1.18 7.95 5.10
N ILE A 34 -0.42 8.62 4.24
CA ILE A 34 -0.68 10.02 3.86
C ILE A 34 -1.41 10.07 2.52
N ALA A 35 -0.87 9.37 1.52
CA ALA A 35 -1.40 9.39 0.15
C ALA A 35 -2.82 8.82 0.08
N ASN A 36 -3.09 7.66 0.69
CA ASN A 36 -4.40 7.03 0.58
C ASN A 36 -5.52 7.86 1.23
N PRO A 37 -5.38 8.41 2.46
CA PRO A 37 -6.39 9.29 3.02
C PRO A 37 -6.56 10.58 2.23
N LEU A 38 -5.46 11.19 1.74
CA LEU A 38 -5.56 12.39 0.92
C LEU A 38 -6.33 12.13 -0.37
N THR A 39 -6.07 11.00 -1.03
CA THR A 39 -6.82 10.54 -2.19
C THR A 39 -8.29 10.28 -1.86
N ALA A 40 -8.59 9.62 -0.74
CA ALA A 40 -9.97 9.37 -0.31
C ALA A 40 -10.72 10.69 -0.06
N ILE A 41 -10.09 11.64 0.63
CA ILE A 41 -10.64 12.98 0.86
C ILE A 41 -10.93 13.67 -0.48
N GLY A 42 -9.99 13.60 -1.44
CA GLY A 42 -10.20 14.15 -2.78
C GLY A 42 -11.43 13.55 -3.48
N TYR A 43 -11.61 12.23 -3.39
CA TYR A 43 -12.75 11.52 -3.95
C TYR A 43 -14.09 11.88 -3.28
N PHE A 44 -14.11 12.06 -1.96
CA PHE A 44 -15.33 12.41 -1.23
C PHE A 44 -15.69 13.90 -1.29
N LEU A 45 -14.70 14.80 -1.32
CA LEU A 45 -14.95 16.25 -1.32
C LEU A 45 -15.20 16.82 -2.71
N PHE A 46 -14.63 16.23 -3.76
CA PHE A 46 -14.68 16.78 -5.12
C PHE A 46 -15.18 15.79 -6.17
N PRO A 47 -16.27 15.03 -5.93
CA PRO A 47 -16.71 13.99 -6.86
C PRO A 47 -17.15 14.56 -8.21
N SER A 48 -17.86 15.70 -8.22
CA SER A 48 -18.33 16.34 -9.46
C SER A 48 -17.20 16.84 -10.35
N ALA A 49 -16.12 17.36 -9.75
CA ALA A 49 -14.94 17.81 -10.49
C ALA A 49 -14.23 16.65 -11.19
N LEU A 50 -14.19 15.48 -10.54
CA LEU A 50 -13.61 14.27 -11.11
C LEU A 50 -14.48 13.66 -12.21
N VAL A 51 -15.80 13.65 -12.03
CA VAL A 51 -16.75 13.24 -13.08
C VAL A 51 -16.64 14.15 -14.31
N ALA A 52 -16.48 15.46 -14.12
CA ALA A 52 -16.27 16.40 -15.22
C ALA A 52 -14.93 16.16 -15.96
N ALA A 53 -13.88 15.73 -15.25
CA ALA A 53 -12.59 15.39 -15.84
C ALA A 53 -12.59 14.02 -16.56
N PHE A 54 -13.44 13.08 -16.14
CA PHE A 54 -13.51 11.73 -16.68
C PHE A 54 -14.93 11.41 -17.18
N PRO A 55 -15.21 11.56 -18.49
CA PRO A 55 -16.57 11.51 -19.03
C PRO A 55 -17.28 10.15 -18.92
N LYS A 56 -16.53 9.07 -18.61
CA LYS A 56 -17.08 7.73 -18.34
C LYS A 56 -17.23 7.43 -16.84
N ALA A 57 -16.72 8.29 -15.96
CA ALA A 57 -16.85 8.12 -14.53
C ALA A 57 -18.23 8.60 -14.07
N THR A 58 -18.88 7.83 -13.21
CA THR A 58 -20.09 8.27 -12.50
C THR A 58 -19.72 8.70 -11.09
N GLU A 59 -20.59 9.48 -10.46
CA GLU A 59 -20.39 9.90 -9.07
C GLU A 59 -20.25 8.69 -8.12
N GLY A 60 -21.08 7.65 -8.32
CA GLY A 60 -20.98 6.41 -7.56
C GLY A 60 -19.64 5.69 -7.73
N MET A 61 -19.03 5.73 -8.92
CA MET A 61 -17.70 5.16 -9.15
C MET A 61 -16.62 5.96 -8.41
N VAL A 62 -16.71 7.29 -8.42
CA VAL A 62 -15.75 8.16 -7.71
C VAL A 62 -15.84 7.95 -6.20
N ILE A 63 -17.06 7.87 -5.65
CA ILE A 63 -17.30 7.53 -4.25
C ILE A 63 -16.75 6.13 -3.94
N GLY A 64 -16.96 5.16 -4.83
CA GLY A 64 -16.41 3.81 -4.70
C GLY A 64 -14.88 3.80 -4.68
N LEU A 65 -14.22 4.60 -5.51
CA LEU A 65 -12.77 4.82 -5.47
C LEU A 65 -12.33 5.47 -4.15
N GLY A 66 -13.13 6.38 -3.60
CA GLY A 66 -12.99 6.93 -2.24
C GLY A 66 -12.93 5.82 -1.18
N MET A 67 -13.94 4.94 -1.17
CA MET A 67 -13.99 3.81 -0.25
C MET A 67 -12.78 2.87 -0.44
N MET A 68 -12.39 2.61 -1.68
CA MET A 68 -11.22 1.79 -1.99
C MET A 68 -9.93 2.41 -1.47
N ALA A 69 -9.74 3.73 -1.59
CA ALA A 69 -8.60 4.44 -1.02
C ALA A 69 -8.60 4.37 0.53
N THR A 70 -9.76 4.46 1.17
CA THR A 70 -9.89 4.24 2.62
C THR A 70 -9.50 2.81 3.01
N LEU A 71 -10.02 1.80 2.31
CA LEU A 71 -9.64 0.39 2.52
C LEU A 71 -8.15 0.15 2.29
N ASN A 72 -7.56 0.84 1.32
CA ASN A 72 -6.13 0.75 1.04
C ASN A 72 -5.29 1.22 2.24
N THR A 73 -5.74 2.26 2.97
CA THR A 73 -5.15 2.66 4.26
C THR A 73 -5.25 1.54 5.31
N VAL A 74 -6.39 0.84 5.38
CA VAL A 74 -6.58 -0.30 6.29
C VAL A 74 -5.65 -1.46 5.91
N PHE A 75 -5.46 -1.73 4.63
CA PHE A 75 -4.51 -2.73 4.13
C PHE A 75 -3.07 -2.35 4.49
N ALA A 76 -2.69 -1.07 4.33
CA ALA A 76 -1.39 -0.57 4.78
C ALA A 76 -1.20 -0.76 6.29
N ALA A 77 -2.23 -0.55 7.11
CA ALA A 77 -2.20 -0.87 8.54
C ALA A 77 -2.04 -2.38 8.79
N GLY A 78 -2.72 -3.23 8.03
CA GLY A 78 -2.51 -4.68 8.07
C GLY A 78 -1.05 -5.06 7.77
N ILE A 79 -0.45 -4.45 6.75
CA ILE A 79 0.96 -4.67 6.39
C ILE A 79 1.88 -4.16 7.50
N TRP A 80 1.57 -3.01 8.10
CA TRP A 80 2.29 -2.48 9.25
C TRP A 80 2.30 -3.48 10.40
N PHE A 81 1.17 -4.10 10.71
CA PHE A 81 1.06 -5.16 11.73
C PHE A 81 1.46 -6.56 11.25
N TRP A 82 2.15 -6.68 10.11
CA TRP A 82 2.64 -7.94 9.56
C TRP A 82 1.53 -8.97 9.31
N LYS A 83 0.33 -8.53 8.92
CA LYS A 83 -0.81 -9.39 8.60
C LYS A 83 -0.84 -9.71 7.11
N LYS A 84 -0.91 -10.99 6.75
CA LYS A 84 -0.95 -11.41 5.34
C LYS A 84 -2.16 -10.85 4.58
N TRP A 85 -3.30 -10.73 5.27
CA TRP A 85 -4.51 -10.17 4.68
C TRP A 85 -4.33 -8.73 4.19
N GLY A 86 -3.48 -7.92 4.84
CA GLY A 86 -3.16 -6.58 4.35
C GLY A 86 -2.46 -6.60 3.00
N VAL A 87 -1.54 -7.54 2.78
CA VAL A 87 -0.85 -7.69 1.49
C VAL A 87 -1.81 -8.17 0.40
N TYR A 88 -2.63 -9.20 0.69
CA TYR A 88 -3.61 -9.70 -0.27
C TYR A 88 -4.69 -8.67 -0.62
N GLY A 89 -5.19 -7.94 0.38
CA GLY A 89 -6.15 -6.86 0.18
C GLY A 89 -5.57 -5.74 -0.67
N PHE A 90 -4.30 -5.39 -0.46
CA PHE A 90 -3.60 -4.41 -1.28
C PHE A 90 -3.50 -4.85 -2.76
N TYR A 91 -3.11 -6.10 -3.03
CA TYR A 91 -3.09 -6.62 -4.41
C TYR A 91 -4.47 -6.67 -5.06
N ALA A 92 -5.49 -7.12 -4.33
CA ALA A 92 -6.86 -7.13 -4.83
C ALA A 92 -7.34 -5.71 -5.16
N SER A 93 -7.03 -4.74 -4.29
CA SER A 93 -7.40 -3.34 -4.50
C SER A 93 -6.74 -2.74 -5.74
N ALA A 94 -5.48 -3.09 -6.01
CA ALA A 94 -4.79 -2.63 -7.22
C ALA A 94 -5.36 -3.26 -8.50
N GLY A 95 -5.76 -4.53 -8.46
CA GLY A 95 -6.45 -5.17 -9.58
C GLY A 95 -7.78 -4.48 -9.90
N VAL A 96 -8.59 -4.20 -8.88
CA VAL A 96 -9.86 -3.47 -9.05
C VAL A 96 -9.61 -2.05 -9.57
N ALA A 97 -8.65 -1.33 -9.00
CA ALA A 97 -8.31 0.01 -9.43
C ALA A 97 -7.84 0.05 -10.89
N LEU A 98 -7.04 -0.93 -11.33
CA LEU A 98 -6.62 -1.05 -12.72
C LEU A 98 -7.80 -1.19 -13.67
N LEU A 99 -8.76 -2.08 -13.35
CA LEU A 99 -9.96 -2.29 -14.16
C LEU A 99 -10.82 -1.02 -14.23
N VAL A 100 -11.02 -0.35 -13.09
CA VAL A 100 -11.75 0.92 -13.05
C VAL A 100 -11.04 2.00 -13.87
N ASN A 101 -9.72 2.13 -13.73
CA ASN A 101 -8.92 3.11 -14.46
C ASN A 101 -9.04 2.95 -15.98
N LEU A 102 -8.94 1.71 -16.47
CA LEU A 102 -9.12 1.40 -17.89
C LEU A 102 -10.56 1.69 -18.35
N TYR A 103 -11.56 1.41 -17.51
CA TYR A 103 -12.96 1.66 -17.83
C TYR A 103 -13.27 3.17 -17.95
N ILE A 104 -12.78 3.99 -17.02
CA ILE A 104 -13.01 5.45 -17.05
C ILE A 104 -12.23 6.15 -18.16
N GLY A 105 -11.38 5.42 -18.90
CA GLY A 105 -10.66 5.92 -20.07
C GLY A 105 -9.29 6.51 -19.76
N LEU A 106 -8.71 6.20 -18.60
CA LEU A 106 -7.30 6.54 -18.35
C LEU A 106 -6.42 5.78 -19.35
N SER A 107 -5.31 6.42 -19.75
CA SER A 107 -4.36 5.76 -20.63
C SER A 107 -3.76 4.51 -19.96
N LEU A 108 -3.32 3.55 -20.77
CA LEU A 108 -2.66 2.35 -20.25
C LEU A 108 -1.46 2.71 -19.36
N PHE A 109 -0.71 3.74 -19.73
CA PHE A 109 0.42 4.24 -18.94
C PHE A 109 -0.02 4.72 -17.55
N GLN A 110 -1.07 5.55 -17.47
CA GLN A 110 -1.61 6.02 -16.17
C GLN A 110 -2.25 4.89 -15.36
N SER A 111 -2.75 3.85 -16.02
CA SER A 111 -3.33 2.70 -15.34
C SER A 111 -2.24 1.81 -14.72
N ILE A 112 -1.12 1.61 -15.43
CA ILE A 112 0.01 0.79 -14.97
C ILE A 112 0.79 1.45 -13.84
N THR A 113 0.86 2.79 -13.76
CA THR A 113 1.52 3.45 -12.62
C THR A 113 0.85 3.10 -11.28
N GLY A 114 -0.45 2.80 -11.28
CA GLY A 114 -1.15 2.27 -10.11
C GLY A 114 -0.64 0.91 -9.61
N LEU A 115 0.05 0.14 -10.47
CA LEU A 115 0.66 -1.14 -10.12
C LEU A 115 2.05 -1.00 -9.48
N LEU A 116 2.66 0.19 -9.52
CA LEU A 116 3.96 0.42 -8.88
C LEU A 116 3.91 0.17 -7.37
N GLY A 117 2.83 0.60 -6.70
CA GLY A 117 2.63 0.35 -5.28
C GLY A 117 2.70 -1.15 -4.94
N PRO A 118 1.88 -2.01 -5.60
CA PRO A 118 1.96 -3.47 -5.49
C PRO A 118 3.35 -4.05 -5.69
N VAL A 119 4.05 -3.62 -6.74
CA VAL A 119 5.41 -4.09 -7.03
C VAL A 119 6.37 -3.72 -5.89
N ILE A 120 6.29 -2.51 -5.36
CA ILE A 120 7.10 -2.07 -4.23
C ILE A 120 6.79 -2.90 -2.98
N ILE A 121 5.51 -3.11 -2.66
CA ILE A 121 5.11 -3.99 -1.55
C ILE A 121 5.66 -5.40 -1.76
N TYR A 122 5.57 -5.96 -2.96
CA TYR A 122 6.13 -7.29 -3.24
C TYR A 122 7.63 -7.35 -2.94
N LEU A 123 8.41 -6.39 -3.46
CA LEU A 123 9.86 -6.36 -3.26
C LEU A 123 10.24 -6.17 -1.79
N LEU A 124 9.50 -5.34 -1.05
CA LEU A 124 9.78 -5.06 0.36
C LEU A 124 9.29 -6.17 1.29
N THR A 125 8.20 -6.86 0.94
CA THR A 125 7.64 -7.95 1.74
C THR A 125 8.27 -9.30 1.44
N ARG A 126 8.74 -9.59 0.21
CA ARG A 126 9.32 -10.90 -0.15
C ARG A 126 10.48 -11.32 0.76
N SER A 127 11.36 -10.39 1.12
CA SER A 127 12.51 -10.66 2.00
C SER A 127 12.11 -10.98 3.45
N ARG A 128 10.85 -10.73 3.79
CA ARG A 128 10.32 -10.83 5.15
C ARG A 128 9.02 -11.63 5.21
N TRP A 129 8.68 -12.35 4.15
CA TRP A 129 7.41 -13.04 4.01
C TRP A 129 7.15 -14.04 5.14
N ALA A 130 8.19 -14.75 5.58
CA ALA A 130 8.14 -15.68 6.71
C ALA A 130 7.71 -15.04 8.04
N ARG A 131 7.78 -13.70 8.17
CA ARG A 131 7.39 -12.96 9.37
C ARG A 131 5.92 -12.54 9.39
N PHE A 132 5.25 -12.60 8.24
CA PHE A 132 3.83 -12.29 8.17
C PHE A 132 3.02 -13.41 8.81
N LYS A 133 2.07 -13.04 9.67
CA LYS A 133 1.11 -13.96 10.29
C LYS A 133 -0.16 -13.99 9.46
#